data_AF-A0A645GVJ9-F1
#
_entry.id   AF-A0A645GVJ9-F1
#
_cell.length_a   1.000
_cell.length_b   1.000
_cell.length_c   1.000
_cell.angle_alpha   90.00
_cell.angle_beta   90.00
_cell.angle_gamma   90.00
#
_symmetry.space_group_name_H-M   'P 1'
#
loop_
_entity.id
_entity.type
_entity.pdbx_description
1 polymer ?
#
loop_
_entity_poly.entity_id
_entity_poly.type
_entity_poly.pdbx_seq_one_letter_code
_entity_poly.pdbx_strand_id
1 'polypeptide(L)'
;MMAAAVLAAGLLTGCGDKVDENKTPAQIKQEIAKWDSARIEKSIADYKKAIEAKTGEFNAALAKVKGLSPQEMLGEKGRELKAKADKIGASLEKLKGNLEAHVEALKAKATSK
;
A
#
# COMPACT_ATOMS: atom_id res chain seq x y z
N MET A 1 -25.20 -10.06 -15.35
CA MET A 1 -24.22 -11.04 -15.86
C MET A 1 -22.89 -10.79 -15.18
N MET A 2 -22.32 -11.85 -14.60
CA MET A 2 -20.94 -12.04 -14.12
C MET A 2 -20.42 -11.09 -13.02
N ALA A 3 -20.40 -11.48 -11.75
CA ALA A 3 -19.46 -12.43 -11.12
C ALA A 3 -18.06 -11.83 -10.88
N ALA A 4 -17.80 -11.39 -9.63
CA ALA A 4 -16.46 -11.36 -9.02
C ALA A 4 -16.56 -11.13 -7.50
N ALA A 5 -17.39 -11.91 -6.81
CA ALA A 5 -17.30 -12.03 -5.35
C ALA A 5 -16.39 -13.23 -5.03
N VAL A 6 -15.08 -13.04 -5.18
CA VAL A 6 -14.10 -13.97 -4.61
C VAL A 6 -13.69 -13.44 -3.25
N LEU A 7 -14.58 -13.65 -2.29
CA LEU A 7 -14.29 -13.64 -0.86
C LEU A 7 -13.58 -14.95 -0.52
N ALA A 8 -12.24 -14.98 -0.53
CA ALA A 8 -11.45 -16.01 0.17
C ALA A 8 -9.94 -15.70 0.18
N ALA A 9 -9.51 -14.90 1.16
CA ALA A 9 -8.22 -14.94 1.89
C ALA A 9 -8.25 -13.70 2.80
N GLY A 10 -8.71 -13.79 4.06
CA GLY A 10 -8.02 -14.53 5.10
C GLY A 10 -7.09 -13.58 5.86
N LEU A 11 -7.58 -13.07 7.00
CA LEU A 11 -6.79 -12.87 8.22
C LEU A 11 -5.74 -11.75 8.28
N LEU A 12 -6.04 -10.56 7.77
CA LEU A 12 -5.46 -9.34 8.32
C LEU A 12 -6.55 -8.26 8.41
N THR A 13 -7.12 -8.07 9.59
CA THR A 13 -7.64 -6.76 10.05
C THR A 13 -6.49 -5.73 10.18
N GLY A 14 -5.41 -5.90 9.42
CA GLY A 14 -4.16 -5.17 9.51
C GLY A 14 -4.17 -4.00 8.54
N CYS A 15 -4.36 -2.80 9.08
CA CYS A 15 -4.02 -1.49 8.50
C CYS A 15 -4.55 -1.08 7.11
N GLY A 16 -5.20 -1.96 6.34
CA GLY A 16 -5.69 -1.66 4.98
C GLY A 16 -7.03 -0.90 4.92
N ASP A 17 -7.87 -1.01 5.94
CA ASP A 17 -9.22 -0.40 5.93
C ASP A 17 -9.21 1.14 6.03
N LYS A 18 -8.10 1.75 6.44
CA LYS A 18 -8.04 3.20 6.70
C LYS A 18 -7.55 4.02 5.51
N VAL A 19 -6.84 3.38 4.57
CA VAL A 19 -6.21 4.07 3.44
C VAL A 19 -6.57 3.37 2.14
N ASP A 20 -7.14 4.12 1.20
CA ASP A 20 -7.56 3.57 -0.08
C ASP A 20 -6.38 3.59 -1.07
N GLU A 21 -5.94 2.39 -1.46
CA GLU A 21 -4.86 2.17 -2.42
C GLU A 21 -5.31 2.32 -3.89
N ASN A 22 -6.62 2.38 -4.15
CA ASN A 22 -7.18 2.53 -5.49
C ASN A 22 -7.41 3.99 -5.88
N LYS A 23 -7.38 4.91 -4.91
CA LYS A 23 -7.47 6.34 -5.19
C LYS A 23 -6.21 6.82 -5.88
N THR A 24 -6.41 7.69 -6.87
CA THR A 24 -5.29 8.35 -7.55
C THR A 24 -4.79 9.53 -6.71
N PRO A 25 -3.51 9.93 -6.87
CA PRO A 25 -2.98 11.13 -6.21
C PRO A 25 -3.81 12.40 -6.50
N ALA A 26 -4.40 12.50 -7.69
CA ALA A 26 -5.26 13.62 -8.07
C ALA A 26 -6.59 13.64 -7.28
N GLN A 27 -7.25 12.48 -7.15
CA GLN A 27 -8.47 12.36 -6.33
C GLN A 27 -8.19 12.68 -4.87
N ILE A 28 -7.06 12.18 -4.35
CA ILE A 28 -6.58 12.51 -3.03
C ILE A 28 -6.46 14.02 -2.91
N LYS A 29 -5.64 14.69 -3.74
CA LYS A 29 -5.45 16.16 -3.71
C LYS A 29 -6.77 16.94 -3.69
N GLN A 30 -7.77 16.52 -4.46
CA GLN A 30 -9.11 17.13 -4.45
C GLN A 30 -9.87 16.93 -3.12
N GLU A 31 -9.81 15.75 -2.51
CA GLU A 31 -10.45 15.48 -1.23
C GLU A 31 -9.76 16.23 -0.08
N ILE A 32 -8.42 16.16 0.00
CA ILE A 32 -7.65 16.80 1.08
C ILE A 32 -7.68 18.34 1.01
N ALA A 33 -8.00 18.94 -0.14
CA ALA A 33 -8.28 20.37 -0.22
C ALA A 33 -9.38 20.80 0.77
N LYS A 34 -10.38 19.94 1.00
CA LYS A 34 -11.51 20.15 1.92
C LYS A 34 -11.20 19.75 3.36
N TRP A 35 -10.04 19.15 3.63
CA TRP A 35 -9.68 18.67 4.96
C TRP A 35 -8.92 19.75 5.74
N ASP A 36 -9.02 19.70 7.06
CA ASP A 36 -8.15 20.44 7.97
C ASP A 36 -6.80 19.72 8.14
N SER A 37 -5.80 20.45 8.65
CA SER A 37 -4.44 19.93 8.83
C SER A 37 -4.39 18.69 9.74
N ALA A 38 -5.17 18.64 10.82
CA ALA A 38 -5.14 17.52 11.76
C ALA A 38 -5.67 16.23 11.11
N ARG A 39 -6.71 16.33 10.26
CA ARG A 39 -7.20 15.21 9.46
C ARG A 39 -6.16 14.73 8.44
N ILE A 40 -5.44 15.65 7.80
CA ILE A 40 -4.36 15.30 6.86
C ILE A 40 -3.21 14.59 7.59
N GLU A 41 -2.79 15.09 8.75
CA GLU A 41 -1.75 14.48 9.59
C GLU A 41 -2.12 13.09 10.07
N LYS A 42 -3.39 12.89 10.46
CA LYS A 42 -3.91 11.57 10.81
C LYS A 42 -3.85 10.60 9.63
N SER A 43 -4.25 11.05 8.44
CA SER A 43 -4.16 10.25 7.22
C SER A 43 -2.71 9.87 6.89
N ILE A 44 -1.78 10.82 7.01
CA ILE A 44 -0.33 10.57 6.86
C ILE A 44 0.14 9.48 7.82
N ALA A 45 -0.30 9.53 9.09
CA ALA A 45 0.05 8.51 10.08
C ALA A 45 -0.54 7.13 9.73
N ASP A 46 -1.77 7.08 9.23
CA ASP A 46 -2.41 5.84 8.77
C ASP A 46 -1.68 5.26 7.54
N TYR A 47 -1.30 6.09 6.56
CA TYR A 47 -0.49 5.68 5.41
C TYR A 47 0.88 5.16 5.84
N LYS A 48 1.56 5.83 6.78
CA LYS A 48 2.86 5.36 7.32
C LYS A 48 2.75 3.98 7.95
N LYS A 49 1.70 3.74 8.76
CA LYS A 49 1.45 2.43 9.37
C LYS A 49 1.17 1.34 8.32
N ALA A 50 0.35 1.66 7.32
CA ALA A 50 0.05 0.73 6.23
C ALA A 50 1.32 0.39 5.42
N ILE A 51 2.15 1.39 5.12
CA ILE A 51 3.45 1.18 4.44
C ILE A 51 4.38 0.32 5.30
N GLU A 52 4.48 0.57 6.60
CA GLU A 52 5.34 -0.20 7.49
C GLU A 52 4.92 -1.68 7.56
N ALA A 53 3.62 -1.93 7.78
CA ALA A 53 3.07 -3.28 7.81
C ALA A 53 3.33 -4.03 6.48
N LYS A 54 3.01 -3.39 5.36
CA LYS A 54 3.15 -3.97 4.02
C LYS A 54 4.62 -4.12 3.60
N THR A 55 5.53 -3.28 4.11
CA THR A 55 6.98 -3.45 3.97
C THR A 55 7.46 -4.69 4.74
N GLY A 56 6.91 -4.93 5.93
CA GLY A 56 7.14 -6.16 6.68
C GLY A 56 6.73 -7.40 5.90
N GLU A 57 5.54 -7.39 5.30
CA GLU A 57 5.06 -8.49 4.43
C GLU A 57 5.96 -8.67 3.19
N PHE A 58 6.38 -7.59 2.56
CA PHE A 58 7.29 -7.62 1.41
C PHE A 58 8.64 -8.26 1.78
N ASN A 59 9.23 -7.84 2.89
CA ASN A 59 10.50 -8.39 3.38
C ASN A 59 10.37 -9.87 3.73
N ALA A 60 9.25 -10.29 4.33
CA ALA A 60 8.97 -11.70 4.60
C ALA A 60 8.83 -12.53 3.31
N ALA A 61 8.17 -11.98 2.29
CA ALA A 61 8.07 -12.63 0.97
C ALA A 61 9.45 -12.75 0.31
N LEU A 62 10.28 -11.70 0.35
CA LEU A 62 11.64 -11.72 -0.17
C LEU A 62 12.54 -12.72 0.58
N ALA A 63 12.43 -12.81 1.90
CA ALA A 63 13.18 -13.78 2.70
C ALA A 63 12.85 -15.22 2.27
N LYS A 64 11.55 -15.50 2.01
CA LYS A 64 11.12 -16.81 1.49
C LYS A 64 11.69 -17.09 0.11
N VAL A 65 11.73 -16.10 -0.79
CA VAL A 65 12.33 -16.25 -2.14
C VAL A 65 13.83 -16.53 -2.04
N LYS A 66 14.56 -15.80 -1.18
CA LYS A 66 16.00 -15.97 -0.97
C LYS A 66 16.37 -17.33 -0.39
N GLY A 67 15.45 -17.96 0.36
CA GLY A 67 15.64 -19.29 0.93
C GLY A 67 15.34 -20.45 -0.03
N LEU A 68 14.87 -20.20 -1.25
CA LEU A 68 14.59 -21.25 -2.23
C LEU A 68 15.86 -21.72 -2.91
N SER A 69 15.91 -23.01 -3.23
CA SER A 69 16.90 -23.54 -4.16
C SER A 69 16.68 -23.01 -5.59
N PRO A 70 17.71 -23.00 -6.47
CA PRO A 70 17.55 -22.58 -7.86
C PRO A 70 16.45 -23.35 -8.61
N GLN A 71 16.27 -24.64 -8.33
CA GLN A 71 15.19 -25.44 -8.92
C GLN A 71 13.81 -25.00 -8.42
N GLU A 72 13.65 -24.69 -7.13
CA GLU A 72 12.39 -24.19 -6.57
C GLU A 72 12.04 -22.78 -7.07
N MET A 73 13.05 -21.93 -7.29
CA MET A 73 12.87 -20.59 -7.86
C MET A 73 12.27 -20.64 -9.26
N LEU A 74 12.69 -21.61 -10.09
CA LEU A 74 12.16 -21.84 -11.45
C LEU A 74 10.84 -22.63 -11.43
N GLY A 75 10.56 -23.31 -10.33
CA GLY A 75 9.30 -24.01 -10.09
C GLY A 75 8.10 -23.08 -9.89
N GLU A 76 6.93 -23.68 -9.71
CA GLU A 76 5.68 -22.96 -9.49
C GLU A 76 5.71 -22.12 -8.20
N LYS A 77 6.27 -22.69 -7.13
CA LYS A 77 6.44 -22.03 -5.83
C LYS A 77 7.28 -20.75 -5.91
N GLY A 78 8.40 -20.79 -6.63
CA GLY A 78 9.25 -19.62 -6.85
C GLY A 78 8.55 -18.52 -7.65
N ARG A 79 7.83 -18.91 -8.71
CA ARG A 79 7.03 -17.99 -9.52
C ARG A 79 5.89 -17.34 -8.72
N GLU A 80 5.19 -18.12 -7.89
CA GLU A 80 4.11 -17.59 -7.04
C GLU A 80 4.65 -16.60 -5.99
N LEU A 81 5.74 -16.95 -5.31
CA LEU A 81 6.36 -16.07 -4.31
C LEU A 81 6.89 -14.78 -4.94
N LYS A 82 7.49 -14.87 -6.14
CA LYS A 82 7.90 -13.70 -6.90
C LYS A 82 6.71 -12.83 -7.29
N ALA A 83 5.64 -13.40 -7.83
CA ALA A 83 4.43 -12.66 -8.18
C ALA A 83 3.78 -11.99 -6.97
N LYS A 84 3.77 -12.66 -5.81
CA LYS A 84 3.32 -12.06 -4.54
C LYS A 84 4.20 -10.88 -4.14
N ALA A 85 5.52 -11.02 -4.20
CA ALA A 85 6.45 -9.93 -3.90
C ALA A 85 6.23 -8.75 -4.86
N ASP A 86 6.14 -8.99 -6.16
CA ASP A 86 5.90 -7.96 -7.18
C ASP A 86 4.55 -7.23 -6.93
N LYS A 87 3.48 -7.97 -6.57
CA LYS A 87 2.18 -7.39 -6.21
C LYS A 87 2.25 -6.52 -4.94
N ILE A 88 2.96 -6.98 -3.90
CA ILE A 88 3.15 -6.20 -2.67
C ILE A 88 3.97 -4.93 -2.97
N GLY A 89 5.02 -5.04 -3.79
CA GLY A 89 5.86 -3.93 -4.24
C GLY A 89 5.05 -2.85 -4.96
N ALA A 90 4.25 -3.22 -5.95
CA ALA A 90 3.38 -2.28 -6.67
C ALA A 90 2.39 -1.57 -5.74
N SER A 91 1.87 -2.28 -4.74
CA SER A 91 0.99 -1.71 -3.72
C SER A 91 1.73 -0.70 -2.82
N LEU A 92 2.97 -1.02 -2.41
CA LEU A 92 3.81 -0.11 -1.65
C LEU A 92 4.11 1.18 -2.42
N GLU A 93 4.36 1.09 -3.73
CA GLU A 93 4.55 2.28 -4.57
C GLU A 93 3.30 3.16 -4.63
N LYS A 94 2.11 2.56 -4.76
CA LYS A 94 0.84 3.30 -4.71
C LYS A 94 0.63 3.99 -3.36
N LEU A 95 0.85 3.27 -2.26
CA LEU A 95 0.73 3.84 -0.91
C LEU A 95 1.70 5.01 -0.69
N LYS A 96 2.94 4.89 -1.17
CA LYS A 96 3.94 5.96 -1.09
C LYS A 96 3.53 7.17 -1.91
N GLY A 97 3.13 6.99 -3.16
CA GLY A 97 2.65 8.10 -4.00
C GLY A 97 1.41 8.79 -3.41
N ASN A 98 0.50 8.02 -2.82
CA ASN A 98 -0.67 8.55 -2.13
C ASN A 98 -0.30 9.30 -0.84
N LEU A 99 0.68 8.80 -0.07
CA LEU A 99 1.24 9.50 1.09
C LEU A 99 1.90 10.81 0.69
N GLU A 100 2.68 10.84 -0.38
CA GLU A 100 3.33 12.05 -0.89
C GLU A 100 2.30 13.13 -1.20
N ALA A 101 1.18 12.79 -1.85
CA ALA A 101 0.10 13.73 -2.11
C ALA A 101 -0.49 14.34 -0.81
N HIS A 102 -0.61 13.57 0.27
CA HIS A 102 -1.05 14.08 1.57
C HIS A 102 -0.02 15.02 2.21
N VAL A 103 1.27 14.66 2.13
CA VAL A 103 2.36 15.50 2.65
C VAL A 103 2.46 16.81 1.88
N GLU A 104 2.36 16.77 0.55
CA GLU A 104 2.35 17.97 -0.29
C GLU A 104 1.18 18.89 0.04
N ALA A 105 -0.02 18.34 0.22
CA ALA A 105 -1.20 19.14 0.58
C ALA A 105 -1.08 19.77 1.97
N LEU A 106 -0.51 19.05 2.95
CA LEU A 106 -0.26 19.59 4.28
C LEU A 106 0.72 20.76 4.21
N LYS A 107 1.82 20.61 3.46
CA LYS A 107 2.81 21.67 3.24
C LYS A 107 2.18 22.89 2.55
N ALA A 108 1.40 22.67 1.49
CA ALA A 108 0.71 23.74 0.77
C ALA A 108 -0.23 24.52 1.71
N LYS A 109 -1.00 23.83 2.56
CA LYS A 109 -1.86 24.48 3.55
C LYS A 109 -1.08 25.23 4.63
N ALA A 110 0.12 24.79 4.99
CA ALA A 110 0.98 25.52 5.94
C ALA A 110 1.55 26.82 5.34
N THR A 111 1.82 26.84 4.03
CA THR A 111 2.34 28.02 3.30
C THR A 111 1.26 28.99 2.79
N SER A 112 -0.02 28.58 2.79
CA SER A 112 -1.14 29.44 2.40
C SER A 112 -1.78 30.18 3.60
N LYS A 113 -1.18 30.10 4.79
CA LYS A 113 -1.47 30.97 5.94
C LYS A 113 -0.58 32.19 5.90
#